data_AF-A0A7C2XJ40-F1
#
_entry.id   AF-A0A7C2XJ40-F1
#
_cell.length_a   1.000
_cell.length_b   1.000
_cell.length_c   1.000
_cell.angle_alpha   90.00
_cell.angle_beta   90.00
_cell.angle_gamma   90.00
#
_symmetry.space_group_name_H-M   'P 1'
#
loop_
_entity.id
_entity.type
_entity.pdbx_description
1 polymer ?
#
loop_
_entity_poly.entity_id
_entity_poly.type
_entity_poly.pdbx_seq_one_letter_code
_entity_poly.pdbx_strand_id
1 'polypeptide(L)'
;MDFSQIEKDLISEIKLNSIQAKVFLLVTIEGKMTPKKISEKLGISENEALQTAKKLMEFGAFIDISKTEFESMHPRFTSVNMYRKMCERENIEFKRNKIVDNIGVVLEGPYDDARTK
;
A
#
# COMPACT_ATOMS: atom_id res chain seq x y z
N MET A 1 -9.09 5.43 -13.61
CA MET A 1 -7.77 4.84 -13.90
C MET A 1 -7.87 3.34 -13.64
N ASP A 2 -7.32 2.51 -14.52
CA ASP A 2 -7.21 1.08 -14.26
C ASP A 2 -5.91 0.81 -13.47
N PHE A 3 -6.05 0.40 -12.21
CA PHE A 3 -4.93 0.07 -11.33
C PHE A 3 -4.58 -1.43 -11.34
N SER A 4 -5.21 -2.22 -12.23
CA SER A 4 -5.00 -3.67 -12.30
C SER A 4 -3.54 -4.05 -12.55
N GLN A 5 -2.81 -3.26 -13.34
CA GLN A 5 -1.38 -3.50 -13.55
C GLN A 5 -0.56 -3.21 -12.28
N ILE A 6 -0.89 -2.13 -11.56
CA ILE A 6 -0.20 -1.80 -10.31
C ILE A 6 -0.46 -2.87 -9.24
N GLU A 7 -1.69 -3.39 -9.14
CA GLU A 7 -1.99 -4.51 -8.24
C GLU A 7 -1.10 -5.72 -8.55
N LYS A 8 -0.96 -6.08 -9.83
CA LYS A 8 -0.08 -7.19 -10.25
C LYS A 8 1.38 -6.93 -9.89
N ASP A 9 1.87 -5.73 -10.14
CA ASP A 9 3.26 -5.36 -9.87
C ASP A 9 3.56 -5.38 -8.34
N LEU A 10 2.61 -4.93 -7.51
CA LEU A 10 2.71 -5.04 -6.04
C LEU A 10 2.80 -6.49 -5.58
N ILE A 11 2.05 -7.39 -6.22
CA ILE A 11 2.08 -8.82 -5.90
C ILE A 11 3.38 -9.47 -6.40
N SER A 12 3.82 -9.17 -7.62
CA SER A 12 4.99 -9.82 -8.23
C SER A 12 6.30 -9.33 -7.63
N GLU A 13 6.46 -8.02 -7.45
CA GLU A 13 7.72 -7.38 -7.05
C GLU A 13 7.83 -7.20 -5.54
N ILE A 14 6.75 -6.82 -4.85
CA ILE A 14 6.74 -6.53 -3.41
C ILE A 14 6.21 -7.73 -2.60
N LYS A 15 5.73 -8.78 -3.27
CA LYS A 15 5.22 -10.01 -2.64
C LYS A 15 4.07 -9.74 -1.67
N LEU A 16 3.24 -8.74 -1.97
CA LEU A 16 1.96 -8.58 -1.28
C LEU A 16 0.99 -9.67 -1.74
N ASN A 17 0.07 -10.09 -0.88
CA ASN A 17 -1.09 -10.86 -1.34
C ASN A 17 -2.14 -9.92 -1.95
N SER A 18 -3.16 -10.46 -2.64
CA SER A 18 -4.15 -9.63 -3.34
C SER A 18 -4.93 -8.70 -2.40
N ILE A 19 -5.29 -9.17 -1.20
CA ILE A 19 -6.02 -8.31 -0.24
C ILE A 19 -5.12 -7.17 0.24
N GLN A 20 -3.85 -7.45 0.55
CA GLN A 20 -2.86 -6.44 0.92
C GLN A 20 -2.65 -5.41 -0.19
N ALA A 21 -2.51 -5.84 -1.45
CA ALA A 21 -2.34 -4.94 -2.58
C ALA A 21 -3.56 -4.03 -2.76
N LYS A 22 -4.78 -4.58 -2.64
CA LYS A 22 -6.03 -3.82 -2.71
C LYS A 22 -6.18 -2.81 -1.57
N VAL A 23 -5.88 -3.22 -0.33
CA VAL A 23 -5.93 -2.31 0.83
C VAL A 23 -4.91 -1.19 0.69
N PHE A 24 -3.67 -1.51 0.25
CA PHE A 24 -2.65 -0.49 -0.02
C PHE A 24 -3.12 0.52 -1.06
N LEU A 25 -3.55 0.05 -2.22
CA LEU A 25 -4.06 0.92 -3.29
C LEU A 25 -5.19 1.80 -2.81
N LEU A 26 -6.17 1.22 -2.11
CA LEU A 26 -7.34 1.95 -1.62
C LEU A 26 -6.95 3.10 -0.69
N VAL A 27 -6.10 2.84 0.32
CA VAL A 27 -5.62 3.85 1.27
C VAL A 27 -4.76 4.91 0.58
N THR A 28 -3.96 4.52 -0.41
CA THR A 28 -3.11 5.47 -1.15
C THR A 28 -3.94 6.43 -1.99
N ILE A 29 -4.96 5.93 -2.72
CA ILE A 29 -5.75 6.72 -3.69
C ILE A 29 -6.94 7.46 -3.08
N GLU A 30 -7.43 7.04 -1.92
CA GLU A 30 -8.56 7.71 -1.25
C GLU A 30 -8.17 8.41 0.05
N GLY A 31 -6.88 8.29 0.45
CA GLY A 31 -6.35 8.91 1.64
C GLY A 31 -6.62 8.12 2.93
N LYS A 32 -6.49 8.79 4.07
CA LYS A 32 -6.58 8.15 5.38
C LYS A 32 -7.93 7.45 5.61
N MET A 33 -7.90 6.27 6.20
CA MET A 33 -9.13 5.51 6.48
C MET A 33 -9.00 4.53 7.64
N THR A 34 -10.17 4.07 8.12
CA THR A 34 -10.32 3.12 9.22
C THR A 34 -10.58 1.70 8.69
N PRO A 35 -10.36 0.64 9.51
CA PRO A 35 -10.71 -0.73 9.15
C PRO A 35 -12.16 -0.88 8.66
N LYS A 36 -13.10 -0.17 9.30
CA LYS A 36 -14.51 -0.19 8.92
C LYS A 36 -14.72 0.30 7.47
N LYS A 37 -14.12 1.44 7.10
CA LYS A 37 -14.22 1.96 5.72
C LYS A 37 -13.57 1.02 4.70
N ILE A 38 -12.43 0.43 5.04
CA ILE A 38 -11.75 -0.56 4.19
C ILE A 38 -12.67 -1.79 3.98
N SER A 39 -13.25 -2.30 5.06
CA SER A 39 -14.17 -3.44 5.06
C SER A 39 -15.38 -3.19 4.17
N GLU A 40 -16.04 -2.03 4.31
CA GLU A 40 -17.19 -1.65 3.48
C GLU A 40 -16.83 -1.55 1.99
N LYS A 41 -15.66 -1.00 1.66
CA LYS A 41 -15.23 -0.81 0.27
C LYS A 41 -14.74 -2.06 -0.42
N LEU A 42 -14.10 -2.97 0.32
CA LEU A 42 -13.53 -4.21 -0.25
C LEU A 42 -14.41 -5.43 -0.02
N GLY A 43 -15.50 -5.32 0.74
CA GLY A 43 -16.40 -6.45 1.04
C GLY A 43 -15.76 -7.53 1.90
N ILE A 44 -14.78 -7.16 2.74
CA ILE A 44 -14.09 -8.06 3.68
C ILE A 44 -14.54 -7.79 5.12
N SER A 45 -14.20 -8.66 6.07
CA SER A 45 -14.54 -8.39 7.48
C SER A 45 -13.71 -7.22 8.05
N GLU A 46 -14.27 -6.48 9.01
CA GLU A 46 -13.54 -5.38 9.67
C GLU A 46 -12.27 -5.87 10.37
N ASN A 47 -12.29 -7.07 10.96
CA ASN A 47 -11.10 -7.67 11.56
C ASN A 47 -10.04 -7.99 10.51
N GLU A 48 -10.41 -8.55 9.36
CA GLU A 48 -9.48 -8.82 8.26
C GLU A 48 -8.87 -7.52 7.70
N ALA A 49 -9.68 -6.47 7.54
CA ALA A 49 -9.21 -5.15 7.17
C ALA A 49 -8.17 -4.60 8.18
N LEU A 50 -8.46 -4.71 9.48
CA LEU A 50 -7.56 -4.28 10.56
C LEU A 50 -6.24 -5.07 10.55
N GLN A 51 -6.29 -6.40 10.47
CA GLN A 51 -5.08 -7.23 10.45
C GLN A 51 -4.25 -6.95 9.19
N THR A 52 -4.90 -6.78 8.05
CA THR A 52 -4.23 -6.45 6.79
C THR A 52 -3.54 -5.10 6.87
N ALA A 53 -4.22 -4.07 7.38
CA ALA A 53 -3.64 -2.74 7.55
C ALA A 53 -2.44 -2.74 8.50
N LYS A 54 -2.53 -3.45 9.63
CA LYS A 54 -1.39 -3.64 10.55
C LYS A 54 -0.21 -4.35 9.89
N LYS A 55 -0.47 -5.39 9.09
CA LYS A 55 0.58 -6.09 8.36
C LYS A 55 1.25 -5.17 7.33
N LEU A 56 0.45 -4.35 6.65
CA LEU A 56 0.94 -3.35 5.71
C LEU A 56 1.80 -2.27 6.39
N MET A 57 1.53 -1.92 7.65
CA MET A 57 2.45 -1.09 8.45
C MET A 57 3.80 -1.78 8.70
N GLU A 58 3.80 -3.06 9.07
CA GLU A 58 5.05 -3.83 9.25
C GLU A 58 5.89 -3.83 7.96
N PHE A 59 5.20 -3.96 6.82
CA PHE A 59 5.78 -3.89 5.48
C PHE A 59 6.17 -2.49 5.04
N GLY A 60 5.89 -1.45 5.83
CA GLY A 60 6.29 -0.08 5.56
C GLY A 60 5.40 0.66 4.57
N ALA A 61 4.17 0.18 4.36
CA ALA A 61 3.17 0.78 3.49
C ALA A 61 2.42 1.96 4.13
N PHE A 62 2.18 1.86 5.44
CA PHE A 62 1.38 2.81 6.21
C PHE A 62 2.12 3.30 7.46
N ILE A 63 1.70 4.47 7.93
CA ILE A 63 2.05 5.02 9.23
C ILE A 63 0.84 5.02 10.15
N ASP A 64 1.10 4.93 11.45
CA ASP A 64 0.07 5.05 12.49
C ASP A 64 -0.19 6.54 12.76
N ILE A 65 -1.40 7.02 12.47
CA ILE A 65 -1.83 8.36 12.90
C ILE A 65 -2.59 8.25 14.23
N SER A 66 -3.35 7.17 14.38
CA SER A 66 -4.02 6.77 15.60
C SER A 66 -4.30 5.27 15.56
N LYS A 67 -4.64 4.67 16.72
CA LYS A 67 -4.86 3.22 16.89
C LYS A 67 -5.71 2.52 15.82
N THR A 68 -6.55 3.25 15.09
CA THR A 68 -7.44 2.72 14.05
C THR A 68 -7.50 3.56 12.77
N GLU A 69 -6.60 4.52 12.55
CA GLU A 69 -6.50 5.27 11.29
C GLU A 69 -5.15 5.04 10.62
N PHE A 70 -5.22 4.61 9.36
CA PHE A 70 -4.05 4.30 8.55
C PHE A 70 -3.94 5.29 7.42
N GLU A 71 -2.71 5.73 7.18
CA GLU A 71 -2.37 6.59 6.05
C GLU A 71 -1.09 6.08 5.37
N SER A 72 -1.09 6.14 4.05
CA SER A 72 0.12 5.93 3.27
C SER A 72 0.95 7.23 3.21
N MET A 73 2.27 7.10 3.28
CA MET A 73 3.17 8.20 2.92
C MET A 73 3.25 8.35 1.40
N HIS A 74 3.95 9.40 0.94
CA HIS A 74 4.10 9.69 -0.49
C HIS A 74 4.55 8.45 -1.29
N PRO A 75 3.84 8.07 -2.38
CA PRO A 75 3.99 6.76 -3.01
C PRO A 75 5.38 6.46 -3.54
N ARG A 76 6.11 7.48 -4.03
CA ARG A 76 7.51 7.33 -4.46
C ARG A 76 8.45 6.81 -3.37
N PHE A 77 8.20 7.17 -2.11
CA PHE A 77 8.98 6.66 -0.98
C PHE A 77 8.40 5.33 -0.48
N THR A 78 7.07 5.25 -0.41
CA THR A 78 6.38 4.08 0.13
C THR A 78 6.63 2.83 -0.71
N SER A 79 6.57 2.89 -2.04
CA SER A 79 6.82 1.71 -2.91
C SER A 79 8.24 1.17 -2.73
N VAL A 80 9.24 2.05 -2.70
CA VAL A 80 10.65 1.70 -2.51
C VAL A 80 10.89 1.14 -1.10
N ASN A 81 10.29 1.74 -0.07
CA ASN A 81 10.41 1.26 1.30
C ASN A 81 9.79 -0.12 1.50
N MET A 82 8.60 -0.36 0.93
CA MET A 82 7.97 -1.68 0.95
C MET A 82 8.82 -2.73 0.24
N TYR A 83 9.39 -2.38 -0.92
CA TYR A 83 10.29 -3.27 -1.64
C TYR A 83 11.56 -3.59 -0.84
N ARG A 84 12.18 -2.58 -0.20
CA ARG A 84 13.32 -2.79 0.70
C ARG A 84 12.99 -3.72 1.86
N LYS A 85 11.86 -3.51 2.53
CA LYS A 85 11.35 -4.37 3.61
C LYS A 85 11.12 -5.81 3.15
N MET A 86 10.61 -5.99 1.93
CA MET A 86 10.47 -7.31 1.32
C MET A 86 11.85 -7.93 1.07
N CYS A 87 12.81 -7.18 0.51
CA CYS A 87 14.16 -7.67 0.30
C CYS A 87 14.83 -8.16 1.61
N GLU A 88 14.69 -7.39 2.69
CA GLU A 88 15.16 -7.75 4.02
C GLU A 88 14.53 -9.05 4.53
N ARG A 89 13.20 -9.22 4.36
CA ARG A 89 12.47 -10.43 4.76
C ARG A 89 12.89 -11.67 3.98
N GLU A 90 13.12 -11.53 2.68
CA GLU A 90 13.48 -12.64 1.78
C GLU A 90 15.01 -12.88 1.74
N ASN A 91 15.80 -12.11 2.51
CA ASN A 91 17.26 -12.16 2.54
C ASN A 91 17.90 -12.00 1.15
N ILE A 92 17.36 -11.07 0.35
CA ILE A 92 17.88 -10.70 -0.97
C ILE A 92 18.51 -9.31 -0.95
N GLU A 93 19.52 -9.11 -1.78
CA GLU A 93 20.21 -7.83 -1.89
C GLU A 93 19.26 -6.76 -2.48
N PHE A 94 19.09 -5.65 -1.77
CA PHE A 94 18.30 -4.53 -2.27
C PHE A 94 19.03 -3.84 -3.44
N LYS A 95 18.37 -3.80 -4.60
CA LYS A 95 18.82 -3.08 -5.80
C LYS A 95 17.67 -2.29 -6.40
N ARG A 96 17.99 -1.26 -7.16
CA ARG A 96 16.99 -0.46 -7.86
C ARG A 96 16.10 -1.35 -8.74
N ASN A 97 14.78 -1.20 -8.61
CA ASN A 97 13.79 -1.91 -9.41
C ASN A 97 12.90 -0.89 -10.13
N LYS A 98 12.97 -0.86 -11.47
CA LYS A 98 12.22 0.10 -12.31
C LYS A 98 10.70 -0.06 -12.20
N ILE A 99 10.21 -1.27 -11.96
CA ILE A 99 8.78 -1.53 -11.80
C ILE A 99 8.31 -0.90 -10.48
N VAL A 100 9.06 -1.09 -9.40
CA VAL A 100 8.78 -0.48 -8.09
C VAL A 100 8.84 1.05 -8.15
N ASP A 101 9.83 1.61 -8.87
CA ASP A 101 9.92 3.04 -9.12
C ASP A 101 8.65 3.54 -9.85
N ASN A 102 8.20 2.79 -10.87
CA ASN A 102 7.02 3.14 -11.66
C ASN A 102 5.71 3.08 -10.84
N ILE A 103 5.58 2.14 -9.90
CA ILE A 103 4.44 2.11 -8.96
C ILE A 103 4.30 3.45 -8.24
N GLY A 104 5.41 3.99 -7.74
CA GLY A 104 5.42 5.27 -7.03
C GLY A 104 5.04 6.45 -7.92
N VAL A 105 5.48 6.45 -9.19
CA VAL A 105 5.15 7.49 -10.18
C VAL A 105 3.66 7.48 -10.53
N VAL A 106 3.09 6.30 -10.80
CA VAL A 106 1.69 6.17 -11.22
C VAL A 106 0.72 6.55 -10.10
N LEU A 107 1.07 6.24 -8.85
CA LEU A 107 0.23 6.52 -7.69
C LEU A 107 0.35 7.96 -7.17
N GLU A 108 1.35 8.74 -7.60
CA GLU A 108 1.59 10.12 -7.13
C GLU A 108 0.39 11.04 -7.39
N GLY A 109 -0.12 11.11 -8.61
CA GLY A 109 -1.29 11.94 -8.94
C GLY A 109 -2.53 11.62 -8.09
N PRO A 110 -3.00 10.35 -8.07
CA PRO A 110 -4.11 9.94 -7.22
C PRO A 110 -3.89 10.21 -5.72
N TYR A 111 -2.65 10.06 -5.25
CA TYR A 111 -2.29 10.31 -3.86
C TYR A 111 -2.40 11.80 -3.50
N ASP A 112 -1.94 12.68 -4.39
CA ASP A 112 -2.02 14.14 -4.21
C ASP A 112 -3.48 14.59 -4.27
N ASP A 113 -4.26 14.09 -5.26
CA ASP A 113 -5.68 14.40 -5.43
C ASP A 113 -6.53 14.05 -4.20
N ALA A 114 -6.15 12.99 -3.47
CA ALA A 114 -6.83 12.56 -2.25
C ALA A 114 -6.58 13.50 -1.05
N ARG A 115 -5.55 14.36 -1.13
CA ARG A 115 -5.08 15.22 -0.02
C ARG A 115 -5.24 16.71 -0.28
N THR A 116 -5.54 17.10 -1.51
CA THR A 116 -5.79 18.51 -1.89
C THR A 116 -7.28 18.87 -1.91
N LYS A 117 -8.14 18.05 -1.30
CA LYS A 117 -9.59 18.28 -1.18
C LYS A 117 -10.01 18.70 0.23
#